data_AF-A0AAE8T5H2-F1
#
_entry.id   AF-A0AAE8T5H2-F1
#
_cell.length_a   1.000
_cell.length_b   1.000
_cell.length_c   1.000
_cell.angle_alpha   90.00
_cell.angle_beta   90.00
_cell.angle_gamma   90.00
#
_symmetry.space_group_name_H-M   'P 1'
#
loop_
_entity.id
_entity.type
_entity.pdbx_description
1 polymer ?
#
loop_
_entity_poly.entity_id
_entity_poly.type
_entity_poly.pdbx_seq_one_letter_code
_entity_poly.pdbx_strand_id
1 'polypeptide(L)'
;MVAAVSRYAENNSEIDLSDERFIDWFGVDLGDSDISARDIYQACLNRLPEADVCRIRYSSGRERAQHISQVINSEEFRRIFLGLLCKSYPEAKRVFFLHIPKTGGTDLRERFRGDASTLIWDVSHESDVHGAQLAHQQFAKFHRAESKRVLFSGHYDINDLLSRSCLRASDKAFTVIRNPVDVVVSAINFVFTELERFPERPYAQNWSARLAMLGVERKSEDQVWERWQISKLLRSPDFYEEYANLISRYLGGRDGTLDSVVDNIVVADMDLVEISALESYVERYVGPRMGASYLNVSKKVIQSEDDLDLRDRIYIRDVMCSRDMNIFDFLKSFFLSGNGVISPSICFA
;
A
#
# COMPACT_ATOMS: atom_id res chain seq x y z
N MET A 1 -3.32 -21.36 5.08
CA MET A 1 -3.72 -20.32 4.11
C MET A 1 -2.52 -19.63 3.48
N VAL A 2 -1.73 -18.83 4.22
CA VAL A 2 -0.51 -18.17 3.68
C VAL A 2 0.39 -19.16 2.93
N ALA A 3 0.71 -20.31 3.53
CA ALA A 3 1.49 -21.37 2.87
C ALA A 3 0.82 -21.95 1.60
N ALA A 4 -0.51 -22.02 1.55
CA ALA A 4 -1.25 -22.52 0.39
C ALA A 4 -1.26 -21.50 -0.76
N VAL A 5 -1.59 -20.23 -0.47
CA VAL A 5 -1.51 -19.12 -1.43
C VAL A 5 -0.09 -19.02 -2.01
N SER A 6 0.92 -19.23 -1.17
CA SER A 6 2.31 -19.19 -1.58
C SER A 6 2.75 -20.36 -2.48
N ARG A 7 2.31 -21.59 -2.21
CA ARG A 7 2.56 -22.73 -3.12
C ARG A 7 1.88 -22.54 -4.47
N TYR A 8 0.68 -21.96 -4.48
CA TYR A 8 0.01 -21.59 -5.72
C TYR A 8 0.79 -20.51 -6.49
N ALA A 9 1.35 -19.54 -5.77
CA ALA A 9 2.18 -18.48 -6.33
C ALA A 9 3.43 -18.94 -7.06
N GLU A 10 4.07 -20.00 -6.58
CA GLU A 10 5.32 -20.49 -7.17
C GLU A 10 5.15 -20.87 -8.65
N ASN A 11 3.93 -21.21 -9.05
CA ASN A 11 3.61 -21.68 -10.40
C ASN A 11 2.74 -20.70 -11.20
N ASN A 12 2.36 -19.55 -10.65
CA ASN A 12 1.44 -18.60 -11.27
C ASN A 12 1.93 -17.16 -11.12
N SER A 13 2.08 -16.45 -12.25
CA SER A 13 2.56 -15.06 -12.28
C SER A 13 1.54 -14.04 -11.75
N GLU A 14 0.25 -14.36 -11.86
CA GLU A 14 -0.85 -13.61 -11.25
C GLU A 14 -1.69 -14.58 -10.43
N ILE A 15 -2.12 -14.12 -9.26
CA ILE A 15 -3.00 -14.88 -8.39
C ILE A 15 -4.21 -14.01 -8.10
N ASP A 16 -5.32 -14.45 -8.65
CA ASP A 16 -6.64 -14.08 -8.19
C ASP A 16 -7.17 -15.25 -7.36
N LEU A 17 -7.42 -15.01 -6.07
CA LEU A 17 -7.94 -16.05 -5.17
C LEU A 17 -9.38 -16.44 -5.52
N SER A 18 -10.06 -15.65 -6.36
CA SER A 18 -11.34 -15.96 -6.95
C SER A 18 -11.24 -16.65 -8.32
N ASP A 19 -10.03 -16.84 -8.87
CA ASP A 19 -9.81 -17.58 -10.11
C ASP A 19 -10.22 -19.05 -9.93
N GLU A 20 -10.98 -19.56 -10.89
CA GLU A 20 -11.34 -20.98 -10.98
C GLU A 20 -10.11 -21.90 -10.93
N ARG A 21 -8.96 -21.47 -11.47
CA ARG A 21 -7.70 -22.23 -11.40
C ARG A 21 -7.18 -22.37 -9.97
N PHE A 22 -7.29 -21.33 -9.16
CA PHE A 22 -6.90 -21.37 -7.75
C PHE A 22 -7.86 -22.27 -6.97
N ILE A 23 -9.16 -22.08 -7.20
CA ILE A 23 -10.22 -22.86 -6.55
C ILE A 23 -10.08 -24.34 -6.87
N ASP A 24 -9.82 -24.70 -8.14
CA ASP A 24 -9.64 -26.08 -8.55
C ASP A 24 -8.38 -26.69 -7.94
N TRP A 25 -7.23 -25.97 -7.98
CA TRP A 25 -5.99 -26.42 -7.35
C TRP A 25 -6.14 -26.62 -5.84
N PHE A 26 -6.71 -25.64 -5.15
CA PHE A 26 -6.89 -25.69 -3.71
C PHE A 26 -7.95 -26.73 -3.31
N GLY A 27 -8.97 -26.92 -4.15
CA GLY A 27 -9.98 -27.97 -3.96
C GLY A 27 -9.38 -29.38 -4.02
N VAL A 28 -8.39 -29.61 -4.90
CA VAL A 28 -7.64 -30.87 -4.94
C VAL A 28 -6.79 -31.05 -3.67
N ASP A 29 -6.08 -30.00 -3.22
CA ASP A 29 -5.26 -30.04 -1.99
C ASP A 29 -6.11 -30.36 -0.74
N LEU A 30 -7.35 -29.85 -0.71
CA LEU A 30 -8.29 -30.10 0.39
C LEU A 30 -8.94 -31.49 0.35
N GLY A 31 -8.94 -32.19 -0.80
CA GLY A 31 -9.40 -33.58 -0.95
C GLY A 31 -10.70 -33.93 -0.22
N ASP A 32 -10.70 -35.08 0.46
CA ASP A 32 -11.74 -35.59 1.38
C ASP A 32 -11.52 -35.12 2.84
N SER A 33 -10.90 -33.94 3.07
CA SER A 33 -10.80 -33.41 4.45
C SER A 33 -12.19 -33.30 5.11
N ASP A 34 -12.28 -33.14 6.43
CA ASP A 34 -13.54 -32.93 7.16
C ASP A 34 -13.77 -31.47 7.57
N ILE A 35 -13.14 -30.53 6.85
CA ILE A 35 -13.21 -29.10 7.15
C ILE A 35 -14.65 -28.61 6.95
N SER A 36 -15.25 -28.10 8.04
CA SER A 36 -16.58 -27.53 8.07
C SER A 36 -16.56 -26.01 7.86
N ALA A 37 -17.73 -25.42 7.59
CA ALA A 37 -17.86 -23.96 7.52
C ALA A 37 -17.44 -23.28 8.84
N ARG A 38 -17.67 -23.95 9.98
CA ARG A 38 -17.22 -23.47 11.29
C ARG A 38 -15.70 -23.37 11.36
N ASP A 39 -14.99 -24.38 10.86
CA ASP A 39 -13.52 -24.39 10.88
C ASP A 39 -12.96 -23.30 9.96
N ILE A 40 -13.60 -23.06 8.81
CA ILE A 40 -13.22 -21.99 7.88
C ILE A 40 -13.36 -20.62 8.54
N TYR A 41 -14.51 -20.31 9.15
CA TYR A 41 -14.72 -19.02 9.81
C TYR A 41 -13.83 -18.87 11.04
N GLN A 42 -13.61 -19.94 11.81
CA GLN A 42 -12.70 -19.88 12.96
C GLN A 42 -11.26 -19.63 12.50
N ALA A 43 -10.81 -20.25 11.42
CA ALA A 43 -9.45 -20.10 10.91
C ALA A 43 -9.21 -18.77 10.17
N CYS A 44 -10.19 -18.31 9.39
CA CYS A 44 -10.06 -17.11 8.56
C CYS A 44 -10.51 -15.85 9.30
N LEU A 45 -11.61 -15.94 10.05
CA LEU A 45 -12.29 -14.79 10.67
C LEU A 45 -12.14 -14.73 12.20
N ASN A 46 -11.60 -15.78 12.83
CA ASN A 46 -11.51 -15.92 14.29
C ASN A 46 -12.86 -15.75 15.01
N ARG A 47 -13.96 -16.16 14.37
CA ARG A 47 -15.32 -16.17 14.92
C ARG A 47 -16.10 -17.38 14.42
N LEU A 48 -17.30 -17.57 14.97
CA LEU A 48 -18.27 -18.52 14.44
C LEU A 48 -19.07 -17.91 13.28
N PRO A 49 -19.48 -18.71 12.28
CA PRO A 49 -20.41 -18.27 11.25
C PRO A 49 -21.82 -18.04 11.80
N GLU A 50 -22.66 -17.41 11.00
CA GLU A 50 -24.10 -17.34 11.21
C GLU A 50 -24.72 -18.76 11.24
N ALA A 51 -25.88 -18.91 11.88
CA ALA A 51 -26.49 -20.22 12.14
C ALA A 51 -26.77 -21.03 10.86
N ASP A 52 -27.14 -20.32 9.79
CA ASP A 52 -27.47 -20.85 8.48
C ASP A 52 -26.20 -21.36 7.77
N VAL A 53 -25.11 -20.59 7.87
CA VAL A 53 -23.78 -20.94 7.33
C VAL A 53 -23.21 -22.17 8.05
N CYS A 54 -23.47 -22.33 9.36
CA CYS A 54 -23.06 -23.52 10.12
C CYS A 54 -23.66 -24.84 9.58
N ARG A 55 -24.76 -24.78 8.81
CA ARG A 55 -25.43 -25.96 8.24
C ARG A 55 -24.87 -26.36 6.88
N ILE A 56 -23.99 -25.56 6.29
CA ILE A 56 -23.36 -25.89 5.01
C ILE A 56 -22.60 -27.21 5.14
N ARG A 57 -22.89 -28.12 4.22
CA ARG A 57 -22.20 -29.38 4.02
C ARG A 57 -21.62 -29.35 2.62
N TYR A 58 -20.31 -29.49 2.54
CA TYR A 58 -19.63 -29.48 1.25
C TYR A 58 -19.69 -30.87 0.63
N SER A 59 -20.08 -30.94 -0.63
CA SER A 59 -20.13 -32.18 -1.40
C SER A 59 -18.78 -32.54 -2.04
N SER A 60 -17.85 -31.57 -2.09
CA SER A 60 -16.52 -31.74 -2.69
C SER A 60 -15.48 -30.77 -2.11
N GLY A 61 -14.20 -31.08 -2.35
CA GLY A 61 -13.08 -30.15 -2.09
C GLY A 61 -13.22 -28.81 -2.84
N ARG A 62 -13.80 -28.83 -4.06
CA ARG A 62 -13.99 -27.62 -4.87
C ARG A 62 -14.98 -26.63 -4.24
N GLU A 63 -16.14 -27.11 -3.78
CA GLU A 63 -17.12 -26.26 -3.07
C GLU A 63 -16.51 -25.62 -1.81
N ARG A 64 -15.61 -26.34 -1.13
CA ARG A 64 -14.86 -25.79 0.01
C ARG A 64 -13.89 -24.71 -0.39
N ALA A 65 -13.11 -24.96 -1.44
CA ALA A 65 -12.17 -23.96 -1.94
C ALA A 65 -12.90 -22.69 -2.38
N GLN A 66 -14.06 -22.81 -3.02
CA GLN A 66 -14.93 -21.67 -3.36
C GLN A 66 -15.37 -20.90 -2.11
N HIS A 67 -15.86 -21.60 -1.07
CA HIS A 67 -16.30 -20.91 0.14
C HIS A 67 -15.13 -20.26 0.90
N ILE A 68 -13.96 -20.91 0.98
CA ILE A 68 -12.75 -20.29 1.55
C ILE A 68 -12.37 -19.05 0.74
N SER A 69 -12.38 -19.14 -0.59
CA SER A 69 -12.14 -17.99 -1.48
C SER A 69 -13.10 -16.83 -1.22
N GLN A 70 -14.40 -17.12 -1.05
CA GLN A 70 -15.39 -16.08 -0.71
C GLN A 70 -15.10 -15.43 0.64
N VAL A 71 -14.76 -16.22 1.67
CA VAL A 71 -14.46 -15.71 3.00
C VAL A 71 -13.19 -14.84 3.00
N ILE A 72 -12.10 -15.29 2.37
CA ILE A 72 -10.85 -14.52 2.33
C ILE A 72 -10.94 -13.26 1.47
N ASN A 73 -11.81 -13.25 0.46
CA ASN A 73 -12.09 -12.05 -0.33
C ASN A 73 -13.15 -11.13 0.29
N SER A 74 -13.78 -11.53 1.40
CA SER A 74 -14.81 -10.73 2.07
C SER A 74 -14.25 -9.45 2.68
N GLU A 75 -15.08 -8.41 2.77
CA GLU A 75 -14.73 -7.17 3.47
C GLU A 75 -14.35 -7.43 4.93
N GLU A 76 -15.01 -8.40 5.58
CA GLU A 76 -14.73 -8.76 6.95
C GLU A 76 -13.30 -9.30 7.11
N PHE A 77 -12.86 -10.21 6.24
CA PHE A 77 -11.50 -10.72 6.27
C PHE A 77 -10.49 -9.59 6.09
N ARG A 78 -10.69 -8.71 5.11
CA ARG A 78 -9.82 -7.53 4.88
C ARG A 78 -9.73 -6.62 6.12
N ARG A 79 -10.84 -6.48 6.87
CA ARG A 79 -10.89 -5.70 8.12
C ARG A 79 -10.11 -6.33 9.27
N ILE A 80 -9.87 -7.63 9.28
CA ILE A 80 -9.14 -8.28 10.40
C ILE A 80 -7.78 -8.83 10.00
N PHE A 81 -7.50 -9.00 8.70
CA PHE A 81 -6.32 -9.68 8.18
C PHE A 81 -5.03 -9.07 8.71
N LEU A 82 -4.89 -7.74 8.65
CA LEU A 82 -3.73 -7.03 9.19
C LEU A 82 -3.51 -7.35 10.68
N GLY A 83 -4.57 -7.41 11.48
CA GLY A 83 -4.50 -7.75 12.90
C GLY A 83 -4.07 -9.20 13.15
N LEU A 84 -4.60 -10.15 12.37
CA LEU A 84 -4.18 -11.56 12.41
C LEU A 84 -2.71 -11.73 12.01
N LEU A 85 -2.30 -11.00 10.96
CA LEU A 85 -0.95 -11.02 10.46
C LEU A 85 0.04 -10.46 11.47
N CYS A 86 -0.30 -9.34 12.13
CA CYS A 86 0.48 -8.76 13.20
C CYS A 86 0.69 -9.75 14.37
N LYS A 87 -0.34 -10.56 14.70
CA LYS A 87 -0.27 -11.57 15.78
C LYS A 87 0.54 -12.82 15.41
N SER A 88 0.83 -13.03 14.13
CA SER A 88 1.53 -14.22 13.64
C SER A 88 3.04 -14.19 13.86
N TYR A 89 3.60 -13.03 14.23
CA TYR A 89 5.04 -12.82 14.47
C TYR A 89 5.30 -12.12 15.83
N PRO A 90 4.87 -12.72 16.96
CA PRO A 90 5.01 -12.10 18.27
C PRO A 90 6.46 -11.87 18.69
N GLU A 91 7.38 -12.72 18.26
CA GLU A 91 8.82 -12.67 18.60
C GLU A 91 9.62 -11.68 17.75
N ALA A 92 9.10 -11.26 16.60
CA ALA A 92 9.80 -10.39 15.68
C ALA A 92 9.66 -8.90 16.06
N LYS A 93 10.69 -8.11 15.73
CA LYS A 93 10.57 -6.65 15.74
C LYS A 93 9.68 -6.24 14.58
N ARG A 94 8.62 -5.47 14.86
CA ARG A 94 7.68 -5.03 13.81
C ARG A 94 7.92 -3.57 13.48
N VAL A 95 7.99 -3.29 12.19
CA VAL A 95 8.07 -1.95 11.64
C VAL A 95 6.88 -1.76 10.72
N PHE A 96 6.12 -0.70 10.91
CA PHE A 96 4.98 -0.32 10.10
C PHE A 96 5.39 0.87 9.24
N PHE A 97 5.27 0.69 7.93
CA PHE A 97 5.44 1.76 6.96
C PHE A 97 4.08 2.06 6.33
N LEU A 98 3.49 3.17 6.76
CA LEU A 98 2.31 3.71 6.10
C LEU A 98 2.78 4.40 4.82
N HIS A 99 2.51 3.78 3.68
CA HIS A 99 2.96 4.28 2.38
C HIS A 99 1.93 5.28 1.83
N ILE A 100 2.25 6.56 1.88
CA ILE A 100 1.50 7.58 1.12
C ILE A 100 1.94 7.48 -0.35
N PRO A 101 1.01 7.40 -1.33
CA PRO A 101 1.38 7.30 -2.73
C PRO A 101 2.35 8.39 -3.19
N LYS A 102 3.30 7.99 -4.05
CA LYS A 102 4.29 8.88 -4.71
C LYS A 102 5.27 9.61 -3.77
N THR A 103 5.47 9.09 -2.55
CA THR A 103 6.48 9.58 -1.59
C THR A 103 7.74 8.72 -1.49
N GLY A 104 7.97 7.80 -2.46
CA GLY A 104 9.20 6.99 -2.53
C GLY A 104 9.11 5.59 -1.91
N GLY A 105 7.91 5.10 -1.59
CA GLY A 105 7.76 3.80 -0.92
C GLY A 105 8.18 2.58 -1.74
N THR A 106 8.21 2.66 -3.08
CA THR A 106 8.75 1.56 -3.91
C THR A 106 10.25 1.39 -3.72
N ASP A 107 11.02 2.48 -3.73
CA ASP A 107 12.46 2.41 -3.51
C ASP A 107 12.77 1.93 -2.08
N LEU A 108 11.97 2.35 -1.10
CA LEU A 108 12.07 1.86 0.26
C LEU A 108 11.84 0.34 0.34
N ARG A 109 10.80 -0.20 -0.30
CA ARG A 109 10.53 -1.65 -0.30
C ARG A 109 11.70 -2.44 -0.87
N GLU A 110 12.32 -2.00 -1.96
CA GLU A 110 13.51 -2.68 -2.52
C GLU A 110 14.72 -2.63 -1.57
N ARG A 111 14.89 -1.51 -0.85
CA ARG A 111 15.93 -1.42 0.21
C ARG A 111 15.67 -2.41 1.33
N PHE A 112 14.44 -2.63 1.78
CA PHE A 112 14.17 -3.68 2.75
C PHE A 112 14.29 -5.10 2.15
N ARG A 113 13.96 -5.30 0.87
CA ARG A 113 13.91 -6.65 0.26
C ARG A 113 15.24 -7.38 0.25
N GLY A 114 16.34 -6.65 0.11
CA GLY A 114 17.68 -7.25 0.13
C GLY A 114 18.20 -7.65 1.52
N ASP A 115 17.47 -7.34 2.60
CA ASP A 115 17.86 -7.68 3.96
C ASP A 115 17.26 -9.03 4.34
N ALA A 116 18.11 -10.06 4.45
CA ALA A 116 17.69 -11.42 4.76
C ALA A 116 17.03 -11.57 6.15
N SER A 117 17.21 -10.58 7.04
CA SER A 117 16.59 -10.52 8.37
C SER A 117 15.18 -9.90 8.37
N THR A 118 14.76 -9.32 7.24
CA THR A 118 13.47 -8.65 7.11
C THR A 118 12.50 -9.44 6.24
N LEU A 119 11.33 -9.75 6.81
CA LEU A 119 10.16 -10.23 6.09
C LEU A 119 9.27 -9.04 5.73
N ILE A 120 8.92 -8.86 4.46
CA ILE A 120 8.07 -7.77 3.99
C ILE A 120 6.68 -8.31 3.72
N TRP A 121 5.70 -7.64 4.32
CA TRP A 121 4.29 -7.80 4.04
C TRP A 121 3.74 -6.52 3.43
N ASP A 122 3.29 -6.61 2.17
CA ASP A 122 2.57 -5.53 1.52
C ASP A 122 1.07 -5.69 1.75
N VAL A 123 0.47 -4.75 2.47
CA VAL A 123 -0.93 -4.74 2.89
C VAL A 123 -1.65 -3.60 2.18
N SER A 124 -1.56 -3.59 0.85
CA SER A 124 -2.31 -2.65 0.00
C SER A 124 -3.68 -3.22 -0.36
N HIS A 125 -4.70 -2.34 -0.35
CA HIS A 125 -6.13 -2.63 -0.44
C HIS A 125 -6.60 -3.47 -1.65
N GLU A 126 -5.73 -3.74 -2.62
CA GLU A 126 -6.11 -4.37 -3.90
C GLU A 126 -5.45 -5.72 -4.19
N SER A 127 -4.46 -6.20 -3.41
CA SER A 127 -4.10 -7.63 -3.44
C SER A 127 -3.21 -8.05 -2.26
N ASP A 128 -3.84 -8.49 -1.16
CA ASP A 128 -3.17 -9.20 -0.04
C ASP A 128 -2.32 -10.40 -0.51
N VAL A 129 -2.60 -10.85 -1.73
CA VAL A 129 -1.92 -11.90 -2.45
C VAL A 129 -0.49 -11.53 -2.83
N HIS A 130 -0.23 -10.35 -3.37
CA HIS A 130 1.15 -9.94 -3.71
C HIS A 130 2.02 -9.83 -2.45
N GLY A 131 1.43 -9.34 -1.35
CA GLY A 131 2.05 -9.34 -0.03
C GLY A 131 2.41 -10.75 0.45
N ALA A 132 1.50 -11.71 0.29
CA ALA A 132 1.73 -13.11 0.65
C ALA A 132 2.83 -13.77 -0.21
N GLN A 133 2.85 -13.52 -1.52
CA GLN A 133 3.89 -14.01 -2.41
C GLN A 133 5.27 -13.50 -2.00
N LEU A 134 5.38 -12.19 -1.75
CA LEU A 134 6.62 -11.55 -1.36
C LEU A 134 7.13 -12.12 -0.03
N ALA A 135 6.25 -12.26 0.95
CA ALA A 135 6.59 -12.83 2.25
C ALA A 135 7.13 -14.25 2.13
N HIS A 136 6.51 -15.11 1.31
CA HIS A 136 6.98 -16.48 1.12
C HIS A 136 8.37 -16.58 0.50
N GLN A 137 8.66 -15.78 -0.52
CA GLN A 137 9.98 -15.74 -1.15
C GLN A 137 11.10 -15.40 -0.15
N GLN A 138 10.77 -14.66 0.90
CA GLN A 138 11.70 -14.26 1.96
C GLN A 138 11.70 -15.22 3.16
N PHE A 139 10.62 -16.01 3.34
CA PHE A 139 10.37 -16.77 4.56
C PHE A 139 11.49 -17.72 4.96
N ALA A 140 12.08 -18.45 3.99
CA ALA A 140 13.17 -19.38 4.26
C ALA A 140 14.45 -18.66 4.77
N LYS A 141 14.76 -17.47 4.24
CA LYS A 141 15.90 -16.65 4.68
C LYS A 141 15.61 -16.03 6.04
N PHE A 142 14.41 -15.46 6.20
CA PHE A 142 13.92 -14.88 7.44
C PHE A 142 13.93 -15.88 8.60
N HIS A 143 13.50 -17.12 8.38
CA HIS A 143 13.46 -18.14 9.44
C HIS A 143 14.86 -18.50 9.96
N ARG A 144 15.89 -18.38 9.11
CA ARG A 144 17.30 -18.67 9.45
C ARG A 144 18.02 -17.48 10.05
N ALA A 145 17.43 -16.29 10.03
CA ALA A 145 18.06 -15.08 10.56
C ALA A 145 18.06 -15.08 12.09
N GLU A 146 19.18 -14.64 12.69
CA GLU A 146 19.34 -14.52 14.15
C GLU A 146 18.51 -13.38 14.74
N SER A 147 18.39 -12.27 14.00
CA SER A 147 17.47 -11.19 14.31
C SER A 147 16.36 -11.18 13.28
N LYS A 148 15.10 -11.09 13.73
CA LYS A 148 13.93 -11.14 12.86
C LYS A 148 13.18 -9.82 12.92
N ARG A 149 12.96 -9.23 11.74
CA ARG A 149 12.13 -8.05 11.56
C ARG A 149 11.00 -8.34 10.58
N VAL A 150 9.81 -7.81 10.86
CA VAL A 150 8.72 -7.79 9.90
C VAL A 150 8.41 -6.35 9.54
N LEU A 151 8.44 -6.03 8.25
CA LEU A 151 8.00 -4.75 7.71
C LEU A 151 6.58 -4.90 7.15
N PHE A 152 5.63 -4.23 7.77
CA PHE A 152 4.27 -4.07 7.24
C PHE A 152 4.19 -2.77 6.44
N SER A 153 4.23 -2.87 5.12
CA SER A 153 4.15 -1.74 4.20
C SER A 153 2.78 -1.73 3.53
N GLY A 154 2.20 -0.57 3.23
CA GLY A 154 0.95 -0.56 2.46
C GLY A 154 0.26 0.79 2.40
N HIS A 155 -0.74 0.87 1.53
CA HIS A 155 -1.61 2.03 1.39
C HIS A 155 -2.85 1.86 2.28
N TYR A 156 -2.69 2.09 3.58
CA TYR A 156 -3.76 2.02 4.58
C TYR A 156 -3.84 3.30 5.40
N ASP A 157 -5.03 3.62 5.93
CA ASP A 157 -5.22 4.79 6.79
C ASP A 157 -4.62 4.53 8.18
N ILE A 158 -4.16 5.58 8.87
CA ILE A 158 -3.58 5.44 10.21
C ILE A 158 -4.55 4.84 11.22
N ASN A 159 -5.87 5.03 11.06
CA ASN A 159 -6.86 4.39 11.92
C ASN A 159 -6.93 2.88 11.72
N ASP A 160 -6.51 2.35 10.57
CA ASP A 160 -6.38 0.90 10.41
C ASP A 160 -5.31 0.33 11.34
N LEU A 161 -4.27 1.11 11.66
CA LEU A 161 -3.27 0.74 12.66
C LEU A 161 -3.81 0.89 14.08
N LEU A 162 -4.48 2.00 14.38
CA LEU A 162 -4.96 2.35 15.73
C LEU A 162 -6.14 1.48 16.17
N SER A 163 -7.18 1.37 15.33
CA SER A 163 -8.45 0.71 15.68
C SER A 163 -8.33 -0.80 15.88
N ARG A 164 -7.28 -1.43 15.32
CA ARG A 164 -7.13 -2.88 15.26
C ARG A 164 -6.15 -3.44 16.31
N SER A 165 -5.67 -2.61 17.23
CA SER A 165 -4.61 -2.97 18.20
C SER A 165 -3.39 -3.61 17.51
N CYS A 166 -3.07 -3.13 16.30
CA CYS A 166 -1.98 -3.67 15.50
C CYS A 166 -0.63 -3.28 16.10
N LEU A 167 -0.52 -2.05 16.63
CA LEU A 167 0.70 -1.48 17.20
C LEU A 167 0.87 -1.91 18.67
N ARG A 168 2.03 -2.52 18.98
CA ARG A 168 2.55 -2.66 20.35
C ARG A 168 3.36 -1.42 20.70
N ALA A 169 3.49 -1.13 21.99
CA ALA A 169 4.38 -0.08 22.49
C ALA A 169 5.85 -0.24 22.03
N SER A 170 6.30 -1.47 21.73
CA SER A 170 7.65 -1.75 21.25
C SER A 170 7.82 -1.68 19.73
N ASP A 171 6.74 -1.52 18.98
CA ASP A 171 6.82 -1.45 17.53
C ASP A 171 7.26 -0.05 17.09
N LYS A 172 7.67 0.04 15.83
CA LYS A 172 7.96 1.34 15.20
C LYS A 172 7.03 1.56 14.03
N ALA A 173 6.45 2.74 13.95
CA ALA A 173 5.65 3.18 12.82
C ALA A 173 6.31 4.40 12.20
N PHE A 174 6.30 4.48 10.88
CA PHE A 174 6.73 5.68 10.18
C PHE A 174 5.98 5.85 8.86
N THR A 175 6.00 7.06 8.34
CA THR A 175 5.55 7.39 6.99
C THR A 175 6.52 8.36 6.35
N VAL A 176 6.39 8.51 5.03
CA VAL A 176 7.20 9.45 4.25
C VAL A 176 6.28 10.49 3.65
N ILE A 177 6.62 11.76 3.88
CA ILE A 177 5.90 12.88 3.33
C ILE A 177 6.76 13.68 2.36
N ARG A 178 6.09 14.30 1.40
CA ARG A 178 6.67 15.08 0.31
C ARG A 178 5.79 16.30 0.09
N ASN A 179 6.36 17.36 -0.47
CA ASN A 179 5.58 18.51 -0.92
C ASN A 179 4.34 18.04 -1.73
N PRO A 180 3.11 18.42 -1.33
CA PRO A 180 1.89 17.94 -1.97
C PRO A 180 1.81 18.23 -3.47
N VAL A 181 2.35 19.37 -3.93
CA VAL A 181 2.41 19.70 -5.36
C VAL A 181 3.28 18.70 -6.10
N ASP A 182 4.46 18.38 -5.57
CA ASP A 182 5.39 17.43 -6.19
C ASP A 182 4.79 16.01 -6.26
N VAL A 183 3.96 15.66 -5.27
CA VAL A 183 3.20 14.40 -5.26
C VAL A 183 2.26 14.35 -6.45
N VAL A 184 1.46 15.41 -6.68
CA VAL A 184 0.53 15.49 -7.81
C VAL A 184 1.27 15.46 -9.15
N VAL A 185 2.37 16.22 -9.29
CA VAL A 185 3.22 16.19 -10.50
C VAL A 185 3.79 14.78 -10.73
N SER A 186 4.22 14.10 -9.66
CA SER A 186 4.70 12.73 -9.74
C SER A 186 3.61 11.73 -10.11
N ALA A 187 2.36 11.95 -9.67
CA ALA A 187 1.20 11.11 -10.02
C ALA A 187 0.83 11.25 -11.51
N ILE A 188 0.83 12.47 -12.06
CA ILE A 188 0.62 12.71 -13.49
C ILE A 188 1.65 11.92 -14.32
N ASN A 189 2.94 12.07 -13.99
CA ASN A 189 4.01 11.35 -14.67
C ASN A 189 3.86 9.83 -14.57
N PHE A 190 3.35 9.34 -13.44
CA PHE A 190 3.12 7.92 -13.20
C PHE A 190 2.01 7.37 -14.08
N VAL A 191 0.84 8.01 -14.12
CA VAL A 191 -0.30 7.58 -14.97
C VAL A 191 0.15 7.47 -16.43
N PHE A 192 0.82 8.49 -16.96
CA PHE A 192 1.31 8.45 -18.34
C PHE A 192 2.41 7.40 -18.56
N THR A 193 3.28 7.17 -17.57
CA THR A 193 4.29 6.10 -17.66
C THR A 193 3.63 4.73 -17.74
N GLU A 194 2.60 4.45 -16.92
CA GLU A 194 1.88 3.16 -16.95
C GLU A 194 1.14 2.96 -18.29
N LEU A 195 0.49 4.01 -18.81
CA LEU A 195 -0.20 3.97 -20.11
C LEU A 195 0.74 3.68 -21.30
N GLU A 196 1.98 4.15 -21.23
CA GLU A 196 2.98 3.94 -22.27
C GLU A 196 3.70 2.59 -22.11
N ARG A 197 4.18 2.27 -20.90
CA ARG A 197 5.08 1.13 -20.67
C ARG A 197 4.37 -0.19 -20.42
N PHE A 198 3.20 -0.15 -19.81
CA PHE A 198 2.48 -1.35 -19.37
C PHE A 198 0.98 -1.30 -19.70
N PRO A 199 0.62 -1.01 -20.97
CA PRO A 199 -0.76 -0.79 -21.36
C PRO A 199 -1.70 -1.97 -21.16
N GLU A 200 -1.15 -3.18 -21.06
CA GLU A 200 -1.87 -4.41 -20.80
C GLU A 200 -2.32 -4.55 -19.34
N ARG A 201 -1.71 -3.81 -18.41
CA ARG A 201 -2.04 -3.92 -16.98
C ARG A 201 -3.42 -3.35 -16.67
N PRO A 202 -4.17 -3.95 -15.72
CA PRO A 202 -5.50 -3.46 -15.33
C PRO A 202 -5.53 -1.97 -14.98
N TYR A 203 -4.52 -1.49 -14.26
CA TYR A 203 -4.38 -0.08 -13.91
C TYR A 203 -4.31 0.84 -15.15
N ALA A 204 -3.46 0.50 -16.13
CA ALA A 204 -3.32 1.26 -17.36
C ALA A 204 -4.59 1.17 -18.23
N GLN A 205 -5.23 0.00 -18.31
CA GLN A 205 -6.50 -0.18 -19.02
C GLN A 205 -7.62 0.69 -18.43
N ASN A 206 -7.75 0.71 -17.10
CA ASN A 206 -8.72 1.54 -16.39
C ASN A 206 -8.50 3.03 -16.69
N TRP A 207 -7.27 3.50 -16.60
CA TRP A 207 -6.93 4.89 -16.95
C TRP A 207 -7.16 5.20 -18.43
N SER A 208 -6.84 4.26 -19.33
CA SER A 208 -7.09 4.42 -20.77
C SER A 208 -8.58 4.57 -21.06
N ALA A 209 -9.44 3.78 -20.42
CA ALA A 209 -10.90 3.88 -20.55
C ALA A 209 -11.42 5.22 -20.02
N ARG A 210 -10.98 5.64 -18.82
CA ARG A 210 -11.35 6.93 -18.21
C ARG A 210 -10.95 8.12 -19.10
N LEU A 211 -9.74 8.11 -19.64
CA LEU A 211 -9.25 9.16 -20.53
C LEU A 211 -9.99 9.19 -21.87
N ALA A 212 -10.31 8.03 -22.45
CA ALA A 212 -11.11 7.96 -23.67
C ALA A 212 -12.50 8.60 -23.49
N MET A 213 -13.14 8.40 -22.33
CA MET A 213 -14.42 9.07 -22.00
C MET A 213 -14.30 10.60 -21.93
N LEU A 214 -13.09 11.13 -21.67
CA LEU A 214 -12.80 12.56 -21.65
C LEU A 214 -12.34 13.11 -23.02
N GLY A 215 -12.36 12.28 -24.06
CA GLY A 215 -11.89 12.61 -25.41
C GLY A 215 -10.36 12.62 -25.53
N VAL A 216 -9.64 12.00 -24.61
CA VAL A 216 -8.19 11.84 -24.68
C VAL A 216 -7.89 10.48 -25.31
N GLU A 217 -7.51 10.48 -26.57
CA GLU A 217 -7.11 9.26 -27.27
C GLU A 217 -5.75 8.77 -26.80
N ARG A 218 -5.58 7.45 -26.78
CA ARG A 218 -4.32 6.82 -26.47
C ARG A 218 -3.33 7.08 -27.60
N LYS A 219 -2.13 7.50 -27.23
CA LYS A 219 -1.06 7.77 -28.19
C LYS A 219 -0.39 6.49 -28.68
N SER A 220 0.15 6.55 -29.89
CA SER A 220 1.13 5.57 -30.36
C SER A 220 2.44 5.73 -29.58
N GLU A 221 3.29 4.70 -29.63
CA GLU A 221 4.65 4.77 -29.08
C GLU A 221 5.37 6.03 -29.60
N ASP A 222 6.17 6.67 -28.73
CA ASP A 222 6.98 7.87 -28.96
C ASP A 222 6.29 9.23 -29.16
N GLN A 223 4.96 9.33 -29.15
CA GLN A 223 4.30 10.64 -29.19
C GLN A 223 4.31 11.34 -27.82
N VAL A 224 4.66 12.63 -27.80
CA VAL A 224 4.69 13.46 -26.59
C VAL A 224 3.27 13.84 -26.15
N TRP A 225 2.88 13.60 -24.91
CA TRP A 225 1.58 14.06 -24.36
C TRP A 225 1.44 15.57 -24.45
N GLU A 226 0.30 16.03 -24.95
CA GLU A 226 0.01 17.45 -25.10
C GLU A 226 -0.54 18.05 -23.80
N ARG A 227 -0.29 19.34 -23.59
CA ARG A 227 -0.72 20.05 -22.36
C ARG A 227 -2.21 19.92 -22.06
N TRP A 228 -3.06 19.93 -23.08
CA TRP A 228 -4.50 19.77 -22.86
C TRP A 228 -4.87 18.37 -22.35
N GLN A 229 -4.12 17.33 -22.71
CA GLN A 229 -4.35 15.96 -22.22
C GLN A 229 -3.95 15.86 -20.74
N ILE A 230 -2.82 16.48 -20.37
CA ILE A 230 -2.38 16.61 -18.98
C ILE A 230 -3.44 17.35 -18.15
N SER A 231 -3.96 18.48 -18.66
CA SER A 231 -5.01 19.26 -17.99
C SER A 231 -6.32 18.47 -17.85
N LYS A 232 -6.67 17.64 -18.85
CA LYS A 232 -7.84 16.75 -18.81
C LYS A 232 -7.70 15.66 -17.75
N LEU A 233 -6.54 15.01 -17.66
CA LEU A 233 -6.25 14.04 -16.61
C LEU A 233 -6.35 14.70 -15.23
N LEU A 234 -5.64 15.81 -15.03
CA LEU A 234 -5.58 16.53 -13.76
C LEU A 234 -6.96 16.93 -13.23
N ARG A 235 -7.86 17.35 -14.13
CA ARG A 235 -9.21 17.81 -13.78
C ARG A 235 -10.27 16.71 -13.84
N SER A 236 -9.86 15.45 -14.02
CA SER A 236 -10.79 14.32 -13.98
C SER A 236 -11.21 14.01 -12.54
N PRO A 237 -12.47 13.62 -12.29
CA PRO A 237 -12.93 13.21 -10.96
C PRO A 237 -12.11 12.06 -10.40
N ASP A 238 -11.81 11.04 -11.21
CA ASP A 238 -11.02 9.88 -10.77
C ASP A 238 -9.62 10.28 -10.28
N PHE A 239 -8.97 11.25 -10.95
CA PHE A 239 -7.63 11.69 -10.54
C PHE A 239 -7.67 12.48 -9.22
N TYR A 240 -8.71 13.30 -9.05
CA TYR A 240 -8.96 13.97 -7.78
C TYR A 240 -9.21 12.96 -6.65
N GLU A 241 -10.11 11.99 -6.89
CA GLU A 241 -10.41 10.94 -5.92
C GLU A 241 -9.17 10.13 -5.55
N GLU A 242 -8.27 9.85 -6.49
CA GLU A 242 -7.08 9.05 -6.21
C GLU A 242 -5.93 9.84 -5.55
N TYR A 243 -5.72 11.11 -5.93
CA TYR A 243 -4.49 11.85 -5.60
C TYR A 243 -4.67 13.16 -4.82
N ALA A 244 -5.90 13.59 -4.51
CA ALA A 244 -6.12 14.81 -3.74
C ALA A 244 -5.96 14.60 -2.22
N ASN A 245 -5.30 15.56 -1.57
CA ASN A 245 -5.11 15.66 -0.12
C ASN A 245 -4.71 14.33 0.56
N LEU A 246 -3.66 13.69 0.05
CA LEU A 246 -3.20 12.38 0.51
C LEU A 246 -2.70 12.38 1.96
N ILE A 247 -1.98 13.41 2.42
CA ILE A 247 -1.54 13.50 3.82
C ILE A 247 -2.77 13.49 4.74
N SER A 248 -3.74 14.36 4.45
CA SER A 248 -5.01 14.44 5.18
C SER A 248 -5.75 13.11 5.17
N ARG A 249 -5.81 12.44 4.01
CA ARG A 249 -6.53 11.18 3.82
C ARG A 249 -5.92 10.01 4.60
N TYR A 250 -4.60 9.90 4.60
CA TYR A 250 -3.89 8.75 5.16
C TYR A 250 -3.53 8.92 6.64
N LEU A 251 -3.36 10.16 7.10
CA LEU A 251 -2.95 10.46 8.48
C LEU A 251 -4.04 11.14 9.31
N GLY A 252 -5.00 11.80 8.68
CA GLY A 252 -6.06 12.54 9.39
C GLY A 252 -7.32 11.72 9.62
N GLY A 253 -7.42 10.50 9.09
CA GLY A 253 -8.60 9.67 9.33
C GLY A 253 -9.88 10.23 8.71
N ARG A 254 -10.95 10.27 9.51
CA ARG A 254 -12.30 10.60 9.00
C ARG A 254 -12.51 12.07 8.68
N ASP A 255 -11.92 12.99 9.44
CA ASP A 255 -12.10 14.44 9.25
C ASP A 255 -10.96 15.06 8.43
N GLY A 256 -9.76 14.46 8.44
CA GLY A 256 -8.64 14.87 7.60
C GLY A 256 -8.13 16.28 7.91
N THR A 257 -8.22 16.70 9.17
CA THR A 257 -7.84 18.04 9.63
C THR A 257 -6.38 18.06 10.10
N LEU A 258 -5.80 19.25 10.26
CA LEU A 258 -4.46 19.37 10.82
C LEU A 258 -4.39 18.77 12.23
N ASP A 259 -5.38 19.09 13.07
CA ASP A 259 -5.43 18.60 14.44
C ASP A 259 -5.53 17.07 14.48
N SER A 260 -6.38 16.46 13.64
CA SER A 260 -6.49 15.00 13.62
C SER A 260 -5.24 14.32 13.06
N VAL A 261 -4.56 14.92 12.08
CA VAL A 261 -3.25 14.43 11.61
C VAL A 261 -2.25 14.43 12.77
N VAL A 262 -2.11 15.54 13.49
CA VAL A 262 -1.18 15.66 14.62
C VAL A 262 -1.52 14.66 15.73
N ASP A 263 -2.79 14.60 16.14
CA ASP A 263 -3.25 13.68 17.18
C ASP A 263 -2.96 12.23 16.81
N ASN A 264 -3.29 11.82 15.59
CA ASN A 264 -3.08 10.43 15.16
C ASN A 264 -1.58 10.07 15.10
N ILE A 265 -0.74 10.99 14.63
CA ILE A 265 0.72 10.79 14.59
C ILE A 265 1.28 10.62 16.01
N VAL A 266 0.85 11.46 16.95
CA VAL A 266 1.28 11.40 18.36
C VAL A 266 0.78 10.12 19.02
N VAL A 267 -0.50 9.78 18.86
CA VAL A 267 -1.09 8.56 19.44
C VAL A 267 -0.43 7.30 18.88
N ALA A 268 -0.04 7.30 17.60
CA ALA A 268 0.65 6.18 16.97
C ALA A 268 2.17 6.13 17.27
N ASP A 269 2.76 7.16 17.92
CA ASP A 269 4.22 7.40 17.98
C ASP A 269 4.87 7.18 16.60
N MET A 270 4.25 7.76 15.56
CA MET A 270 4.67 7.55 14.17
C MET A 270 5.72 8.57 13.76
N ASP A 271 6.89 8.11 13.33
CA ASP A 271 7.90 8.98 12.76
C ASP A 271 7.42 9.54 11.40
N LEU A 272 7.46 10.85 11.23
CA LEU A 272 7.30 11.48 9.91
C LEU A 272 8.68 11.70 9.30
N VAL A 273 8.87 11.24 8.08
CA VAL A 273 10.13 11.38 7.36
C VAL A 273 9.90 12.24 6.13
N GLU A 274 10.58 13.38 6.02
CA GLU A 274 10.61 14.12 4.76
C GLU A 274 11.35 13.28 3.70
N ILE A 275 10.87 13.27 2.46
CA ILE A 275 11.45 12.46 1.37
C ILE A 275 12.96 12.69 1.18
N SER A 276 13.46 13.89 1.49
CA SER A 276 14.88 14.25 1.44
C SER A 276 15.73 13.45 2.44
N ALA A 277 15.17 13.09 3.60
CA ALA A 277 15.82 12.36 4.67
C ALA A 277 15.59 10.84 4.61
N LEU A 278 14.73 10.38 3.69
CA LEU A 278 14.33 8.98 3.54
C LEU A 278 15.50 8.01 3.52
N GLU A 279 16.52 8.34 2.73
CA GLU A 279 17.72 7.51 2.60
C GLU A 279 18.42 7.32 3.95
N SER A 280 18.78 8.42 4.60
CA SER A 280 19.46 8.41 5.90
C SER A 280 18.62 7.75 7.00
N TYR A 281 17.29 7.82 6.89
CA TYR A 281 16.37 7.21 7.85
C TYR A 281 16.35 5.69 7.68
N VAL A 282 16.22 5.19 6.45
CA VAL A 282 16.18 3.75 6.14
C VAL A 282 17.50 3.06 6.47
N GLU A 283 18.64 3.74 6.25
CA GLU A 283 19.97 3.20 6.59
C GLU A 283 20.11 2.84 8.08
N ARG A 284 19.33 3.49 8.98
CA ARG A 284 19.30 3.14 10.41
C ARG A 284 18.73 1.74 10.66
N TYR A 285 17.93 1.21 9.74
CA TYR A 285 17.27 -0.10 9.88
C TYR A 285 18.01 -1.22 9.17
N VAL A 286 18.48 -0.97 7.95
CA VAL A 286 19.05 -2.00 7.06
C VAL A 286 20.54 -1.83 6.80
N GLY A 287 21.16 -0.80 7.38
CA GLY A 287 22.55 -0.43 7.13
C GLY A 287 22.75 0.31 5.79
N PRO A 288 23.96 0.85 5.56
CA PRO A 288 24.31 1.49 4.30
C PRO A 288 24.35 0.45 3.17
N ARG A 289 23.80 0.80 2.00
CA ARG A 289 23.88 -0.04 0.80
C ARG A 289 24.65 0.64 -0.32
N MET A 290 25.63 -0.06 -0.88
CA MET A 290 26.25 0.34 -2.12
C MET A 290 25.35 -0.01 -3.31
N GLY A 291 25.04 0.96 -4.17
CA GLY A 291 24.43 0.71 -5.48
C GLY A 291 22.90 0.68 -5.54
N ALA A 292 22.19 1.22 -4.54
CA ALA A 292 20.73 1.41 -4.65
C ALA A 292 20.42 2.56 -5.64
N SER A 293 20.47 2.27 -6.94
CA SER A 293 19.89 3.16 -7.95
C SER A 293 18.37 3.20 -7.77
N TYR A 294 17.75 4.36 -7.93
CA TYR A 294 16.29 4.50 -8.02
C TYR A 294 15.77 3.64 -9.20
N LEU A 295 15.30 2.43 -8.92
CA LEU A 295 14.94 1.44 -9.95
C LEU A 295 13.62 1.78 -10.66
N ASN A 296 12.80 2.66 -10.09
CA ASN A 296 11.45 2.96 -10.57
C ASN A 296 11.16 4.46 -10.70
N VAL A 297 11.97 5.17 -11.49
CA VAL A 297 11.67 6.57 -11.85
C VAL A 297 10.72 6.61 -13.05
N SER A 298 9.54 7.20 -12.87
CA SER A 298 8.58 7.45 -13.95
C SER A 298 9.21 8.31 -15.05
N LYS A 299 8.82 8.08 -16.30
CA LYS A 299 9.19 8.98 -17.40
C LYS A 299 8.62 10.36 -17.08
N LYS A 300 9.47 11.39 -17.14
CA LYS A 300 9.05 12.75 -16.86
C LYS A 300 8.40 13.36 -18.10
N VAL A 301 7.06 13.29 -18.14
CA VAL A 301 6.22 14.01 -19.10
C VAL A 301 6.16 15.49 -18.71
N ILE A 302 6.16 15.78 -17.41
CA ILE A 302 6.36 17.10 -16.80
C ILE A 302 7.54 17.04 -15.83
N GLN A 303 8.44 18.01 -15.88
CA GLN A 303 9.61 18.11 -15.00
C GLN A 303 9.24 18.75 -13.66
N SER A 304 8.37 19.75 -13.68
CA SER A 304 7.93 20.51 -12.50
C SER A 304 6.54 21.11 -12.72
N GLU A 305 5.96 21.75 -11.69
CA GLU A 305 4.69 22.48 -11.87
C GLU A 305 4.80 23.61 -12.91
N ASP A 306 6.00 24.16 -13.13
CA ASP A 306 6.21 25.31 -14.02
C ASP A 306 6.02 24.94 -15.50
N ASP A 307 5.98 23.65 -15.81
CA ASP A 307 5.62 23.15 -17.14
C ASP A 307 4.11 23.24 -17.43
N LEU A 308 3.31 23.46 -16.38
CA LEU A 308 1.85 23.56 -16.42
C LEU A 308 1.39 25.01 -16.62
N ASP A 309 0.20 25.17 -17.20
CA ASP A 309 -0.39 26.50 -17.31
C ASP A 309 -0.77 27.07 -15.94
N LEU A 310 -1.00 28.39 -15.87
CA LEU A 310 -1.35 29.06 -14.62
C LEU A 310 -2.63 28.47 -13.99
N ARG A 311 -3.59 28.03 -14.81
CA ARG A 311 -4.87 27.52 -14.34
C ARG A 311 -4.72 26.15 -13.68
N ASP A 312 -3.89 25.29 -14.24
CA ASP A 312 -3.54 23.97 -13.69
C ASP A 312 -2.71 24.11 -12.41
N ARG A 313 -1.76 25.05 -12.36
CA ARG A 313 -1.01 25.35 -11.13
C ARG A 313 -1.93 25.82 -9.99
N ILE A 314 -2.85 26.73 -10.28
CA ILE A 314 -3.88 27.17 -9.32
C ILE A 314 -4.75 25.98 -8.89
N TYR A 315 -5.21 25.16 -9.84
CA TYR A 315 -6.02 23.99 -9.52
C TYR A 315 -5.30 22.98 -8.62
N ILE A 316 -4.01 22.71 -8.86
CA ILE A 316 -3.23 21.83 -7.98
C ILE A 316 -3.18 22.39 -6.56
N ARG A 317 -2.80 23.66 -6.40
CA ARG A 317 -2.64 24.26 -5.06
C ARG A 317 -3.96 24.42 -4.33
N ASP A 318 -4.96 24.98 -4.98
CA ASP A 318 -6.20 25.44 -4.33
C ASP A 318 -7.28 24.37 -4.29
N VAL A 319 -7.17 23.31 -5.10
CA VAL A 319 -8.15 22.22 -5.15
C VAL A 319 -7.53 20.89 -4.73
N MET A 320 -6.50 20.42 -5.43
CA MET A 320 -5.91 19.10 -5.16
C MET A 320 -5.20 19.02 -3.81
N CYS A 321 -4.51 20.10 -3.42
CA CYS A 321 -3.58 20.13 -2.29
C CYS A 321 -4.00 21.10 -1.17
N SER A 322 -5.21 21.66 -1.23
CA SER A 322 -5.60 22.79 -0.36
C SER A 322 -5.46 22.51 1.14
N ARG A 323 -5.75 21.28 1.58
CA ARG A 323 -5.59 20.89 3.00
C ARG A 323 -4.15 20.47 3.29
N ASP A 324 -3.60 19.65 2.42
CA ASP A 324 -2.25 19.09 2.60
C ASP A 324 -1.16 20.15 2.59
N MET A 325 -1.31 21.25 1.84
CA MET A 325 -0.35 22.35 1.87
C MET A 325 -0.25 22.97 3.26
N ASN A 326 -1.39 23.20 3.92
CA ASN A 326 -1.40 23.78 5.26
C ASN A 326 -0.75 22.82 6.29
N ILE A 327 -1.03 21.52 6.16
CA ILE A 327 -0.39 20.49 7.00
C ILE A 327 1.10 20.40 6.74
N PHE A 328 1.51 20.35 5.47
CA PHE A 328 2.91 20.24 5.09
C PHE A 328 3.71 21.46 5.55
N ASP A 329 3.18 22.68 5.38
CA ASP A 329 3.83 23.91 5.82
C ASP A 329 3.97 23.99 7.34
N PHE A 330 2.97 23.52 8.09
CA PHE A 330 3.07 23.36 9.55
C PHE A 330 4.22 22.41 9.93
N LEU A 331 4.25 21.21 9.34
CA LEU A 331 5.26 20.16 9.63
C LEU A 331 6.67 20.56 9.20
N LYS A 332 6.80 21.38 8.14
CA LYS A 332 8.09 21.82 7.58
C LYS A 332 9.00 22.48 8.61
N SER A 333 8.42 23.25 9.54
CA SER A 333 9.19 23.90 10.61
C SER A 333 9.89 22.88 11.53
N PHE A 334 9.24 21.75 11.80
CA PHE A 334 9.78 20.69 12.65
C PHE A 334 10.86 19.89 11.92
N PHE A 335 10.72 19.62 10.62
CA PHE A 335 11.76 18.94 9.84
C PHE A 335 13.10 19.65 9.85
N LEU A 336 13.09 20.98 9.79
CA LEU A 336 14.33 21.77 9.84
C LEU A 336 15.08 21.55 11.16
N SER A 337 14.36 21.37 12.26
CA SER A 337 14.96 21.09 13.57
C SER A 337 15.37 19.63 13.76
N GLY A 338 14.70 18.69 13.08
CA GLY A 338 14.87 17.24 13.24
C GLY A 338 15.71 16.56 12.15
N ASN A 339 16.46 17.31 11.35
CA ASN A 339 17.19 16.79 10.18
C ASN A 339 16.30 15.99 9.21
N GLY A 340 15.11 16.52 8.93
CA GLY A 340 14.13 15.91 8.03
C GLY A 340 13.31 14.77 8.63
N VAL A 341 13.37 14.56 9.95
CA VAL A 341 12.56 13.56 10.67
C VAL A 341 11.85 14.22 11.85
N ILE A 342 10.56 13.95 12.02
CA ILE A 342 9.79 14.31 13.21
C ILE A 342 9.49 13.03 13.97
N SER A 343 10.03 12.92 15.17
CA SER A 343 9.74 11.83 16.11
C SER A 343 8.84 12.36 17.21
N PRO A 344 7.56 11.96 17.29
CA PRO A 344 6.60 12.57 18.21
C PRO A 344 7.05 12.52 19.67
N SER A 345 7.61 11.39 20.09
CA SER A 345 8.20 11.18 21.42
C SER A 345 9.38 12.10 21.78
N ILE A 346 9.92 12.85 20.82
CA ILE A 346 10.98 13.84 21.02
C ILE A 346 10.44 15.27 20.85
N CYS A 347 9.59 15.49 19.85
CA CYS A 347 9.13 16.82 19.46
C CYS A 347 7.94 17.33 20.31
N PHE A 348 7.15 16.44 20.91
CA PHE A 348 5.96 16.78 21.69
C PHE A 348 6.03 16.33 23.16
N ALA A 349 7.23 15.99 23.63
CA ALA A 349 7.51 15.53 25.00
C ALA A 349 7.65 16.67 26.02
#